data_AF-A0A0E0J0A4-F1
#
_entry.id   AF-A0A0E0J0A4-F1
#
_cell.length_a   1.000
_cell.length_b   1.000
_cell.length_c   1.000
_cell.angle_alpha   90.00
_cell.angle_beta   90.00
_cell.angle_gamma   90.00
#
_symmetry.space_group_name_H-M   'P 1'
#
loop_
_entity.id
_entity.type
_entity.pdbx_description
1 polymer ?
#
loop_
_entity_poly.entity_id
_entity_poly.type
_entity_poly.pdbx_seq_one_letter_code
_entity_poly.pdbx_strand_id
1 'polypeptide(L)'
;MVSLWDGGSTWQPVPSRLRRFSIDWRCPINKISNWVGSLINLEELVLYVNKIWQEDFELLGHMPALSSLTIYSNTALQGRIIISGFHSTKFFKFYCNPARLTFDAGSLLKLECLDVIMNVFNTKSSNGSFDFGIQYLTNLRNVYIQLDCNGSTGGELEAAKASIKSSVNKLPGQPKLNLSTLNENIKDQYQKCHL
;
A
#
# COMPACT_ATOMS: atom_id res chain seq x y z
N MET A 1 21.51 2.47 27.10
CA MET A 1 22.22 2.79 25.85
C MET A 1 22.07 1.56 24.97
N VAL A 2 21.08 1.56 24.06
CA VAL A 2 20.83 0.43 23.17
C VAL A 2 21.55 0.74 21.87
N SER A 3 22.57 -0.07 21.56
CA SER A 3 23.43 0.07 20.40
C SER A 3 22.62 -0.07 19.10
N LEU A 4 23.07 0.71 18.11
CA LEU A 4 22.62 0.73 16.72
C LEU A 4 22.67 -0.68 16.10
N TRP A 5 21.56 -1.11 15.50
CA TRP A 5 21.30 -2.48 15.03
C TRP A 5 21.86 -2.73 13.62
N ASP A 6 22.32 -3.96 13.39
CA ASP A 6 22.99 -4.45 12.19
C ASP A 6 22.04 -5.06 11.13
N GLY A 7 20.84 -4.50 10.93
CA GLY A 7 20.03 -4.80 9.74
C GLY A 7 19.59 -6.26 9.49
N GLY A 8 19.89 -7.22 10.37
CA GLY A 8 19.62 -8.65 10.14
C GLY A 8 19.14 -9.46 11.35
N SER A 9 19.23 -8.91 12.56
CA SER A 9 18.89 -9.64 13.79
C SER A 9 17.40 -9.46 14.19
N THR A 10 16.76 -10.57 14.56
CA THR A 10 15.39 -10.62 15.09
C THR A 10 15.30 -9.84 16.41
N TRP A 11 14.24 -9.06 16.63
CA TRP A 11 14.04 -8.37 17.91
C TRP A 11 14.06 -9.36 19.09
N GLN A 12 14.91 -9.13 20.08
CA GLN A 12 14.98 -9.95 21.29
C GLN A 12 14.93 -9.10 22.57
N PRO A 13 14.04 -9.43 23.52
CA PRO A 13 12.94 -10.40 23.39
C PRO A 13 11.90 -9.93 22.36
N VAL A 14 11.29 -10.87 21.62
CA VAL A 14 10.20 -10.53 20.69
C VAL A 14 9.06 -9.93 21.52
N PRO A 15 8.62 -8.70 21.23
CA PRO A 15 7.58 -8.06 22.02
C PRO A 15 6.22 -8.69 21.69
N SER A 16 5.93 -9.86 22.28
CA SER A 16 4.77 -10.71 21.99
C SER A 16 3.42 -10.05 22.29
N ARG A 17 3.41 -8.96 23.06
CA ARG A 17 2.20 -8.16 23.37
C ARG A 17 2.01 -6.97 22.44
N LEU A 18 2.96 -6.70 21.55
CA LEU A 18 2.89 -5.58 20.62
C LEU A 18 1.83 -5.88 19.56
N ARG A 19 0.78 -5.06 19.54
CA ARG A 19 -0.31 -5.14 18.56
C ARG A 19 -0.30 -4.01 17.54
N ARG A 20 0.37 -2.91 17.85
CA ARG A 20 0.46 -1.75 16.97
C ARG A 20 1.90 -1.28 16.88
N PHE A 21 2.37 -1.01 15.68
CA PHE A 21 3.71 -0.52 15.43
C PHE A 21 3.67 0.52 14.32
N SER A 22 4.33 1.65 14.55
CA SER A 22 4.41 2.75 13.59
C SER A 22 5.84 3.26 13.52
N ILE A 23 6.31 3.48 12.31
CA ILE A 23 7.50 4.30 12.05
C ILE A 23 7.03 5.69 11.68
N ASP A 24 7.70 6.71 12.20
CA ASP A 24 7.36 8.11 11.94
C ASP A 24 7.95 8.56 10.59
N TRP A 25 7.23 9.45 9.89
CA TRP A 25 7.65 10.01 8.61
C TRP A 25 9.01 10.73 8.66
N ARG A 26 9.43 11.22 9.83
CA ARG A 26 10.73 11.87 10.05
C ARG A 26 11.90 10.89 10.03
N CYS A 27 11.64 9.59 10.08
CA CYS A 27 12.68 8.55 10.11
C CYS A 27 12.30 7.38 9.18
N PRO A 28 12.20 7.61 7.85
CA PRO A 28 11.82 6.57 6.92
C PRO A 28 12.89 5.48 6.89
N ILE A 29 12.46 4.22 6.88
CA ILE A 29 13.38 3.09 6.73
C ILE A 29 13.67 2.83 5.25
N ASN A 30 14.88 2.35 4.93
CA ASN A 30 15.24 2.10 3.54
C ASN A 30 14.60 0.82 2.96
N LYS A 31 14.44 -0.21 3.78
CA LYS A 31 13.84 -1.51 3.45
C LYS A 31 13.13 -2.05 4.69
N ILE A 32 12.06 -2.82 4.52
CA ILE A 32 11.40 -3.49 5.64
C ILE A 32 12.31 -4.61 6.15
N SER A 33 12.78 -4.48 7.38
CA SER A 33 13.68 -5.48 7.96
C SER A 33 12.91 -6.75 8.39
N ASN A 34 13.57 -7.91 8.30
CA ASN A 34 12.99 -9.22 8.61
C ASN A 34 12.41 -9.33 10.03
N TRP A 35 12.91 -8.54 10.98
CA TRP A 35 12.40 -8.54 12.35
C TRP A 35 10.92 -8.13 12.44
N VAL A 36 10.38 -7.38 11.46
CA VAL A 36 8.94 -7.04 11.46
C VAL A 36 8.10 -8.31 11.37
N GLY A 37 8.55 -9.33 10.61
CA GLY A 37 7.86 -10.61 10.50
C GLY A 37 7.85 -11.44 11.78
N SER A 38 8.71 -11.15 12.77
CA SER A 38 8.67 -11.84 14.08
C SER A 38 7.56 -11.33 14.99
N LEU A 39 6.93 -10.18 14.66
CA LEU A 39 5.84 -9.58 15.40
C LEU A 39 4.50 -10.27 15.06
N ILE A 40 4.39 -11.56 15.35
CA ILE A 40 3.25 -12.40 14.92
C ILE A 40 1.88 -11.94 15.46
N ASN A 41 1.85 -11.18 16.57
CA ASN A 41 0.64 -10.65 17.18
C ASN A 41 0.34 -9.20 16.76
N LEU A 42 1.10 -8.66 15.80
CA LEU A 42 0.90 -7.31 15.31
C LEU A 42 -0.37 -7.22 14.46
N GLU A 43 -1.28 -6.35 14.86
CA GLU A 43 -2.57 -6.12 14.22
C GLU A 43 -2.56 -4.88 13.32
N GLU A 44 -1.77 -3.87 13.68
CA GLU A 44 -1.65 -2.61 12.93
C GLU A 44 -0.19 -2.25 12.69
N LEU A 45 0.12 -1.99 11.43
CA LEU A 45 1.45 -1.61 10.97
C LEU A 45 1.37 -0.35 10.11
N VAL A 46 2.09 0.68 10.52
CA VAL A 46 2.27 1.92 9.74
C VAL A 46 3.74 2.13 9.45
N LEU A 47 4.11 2.20 8.17
CA LEU A 47 5.50 2.30 7.75
C LEU A 47 5.71 3.44 6.75
N TYR A 48 6.78 4.20 6.96
CA TYR A 48 7.36 5.10 5.97
C TYR A 48 8.62 4.43 5.43
N VAL A 49 8.59 4.03 4.16
CA VAL A 49 9.63 3.21 3.54
C VAL A 49 10.14 3.89 2.29
N ASN A 50 11.45 4.07 2.15
CA ASN A 50 12.03 4.66 0.95
C ASN A 50 11.90 3.71 -0.24
N LYS A 51 12.40 2.47 -0.13
CA LYS A 51 12.38 1.49 -1.23
C LYS A 51 11.62 0.24 -0.83
N ILE A 52 10.70 -0.18 -1.69
CA ILE A 52 9.86 -1.36 -1.45
C ILE A 52 10.15 -2.42 -2.52
N TRP A 53 10.46 -3.62 -2.06
CA TRP A 53 10.80 -4.80 -2.86
C TRP A 53 9.73 -5.89 -2.72
N GLN A 54 9.79 -6.91 -3.57
CA GLN A 54 8.85 -8.03 -3.54
C GLN A 54 8.93 -8.77 -2.20
N GLU A 55 10.15 -9.01 -1.69
CA GLU A 55 10.36 -9.73 -0.42
C GLU A 55 9.74 -9.02 0.79
N ASP A 56 9.61 -7.68 0.73
CA ASP A 56 9.00 -6.90 1.80
C ASP A 56 7.51 -7.25 1.95
N PHE A 57 6.78 -7.39 0.83
CA PHE A 57 5.38 -7.78 0.85
C PHE A 57 5.17 -9.27 1.10
N GLU A 58 6.11 -10.12 0.67
CA GLU A 58 6.10 -11.54 1.05
C GLU A 58 6.21 -11.69 2.56
N LEU A 59 7.14 -10.98 3.21
CA LEU A 59 7.28 -10.98 4.67
C LEU A 59 5.99 -10.56 5.36
N LEU A 60 5.43 -9.41 4.97
CA LEU A 60 4.22 -8.87 5.58
C LEU A 60 2.98 -9.74 5.31
N GLY A 61 2.91 -10.38 4.14
CA GLY A 61 1.79 -11.21 3.72
C GLY A 61 1.62 -12.49 4.55
N HIS A 62 2.69 -12.94 5.22
CA HIS A 62 2.67 -14.08 6.13
C HIS A 62 2.30 -13.73 7.57
N MET A 63 2.13 -12.44 7.91
CA MET A 63 1.82 -12.04 9.29
C MET A 63 0.37 -12.43 9.66
N PRO A 64 0.17 -13.30 10.67
CA PRO A 64 -1.13 -13.95 10.87
C PRO A 64 -2.18 -13.05 11.54
N ALA A 65 -1.75 -12.01 12.27
CA ALA A 65 -2.63 -11.08 12.98
C ALA A 65 -2.81 -9.74 12.25
N LEU A 66 -2.06 -9.48 11.18
CA LEU A 66 -1.99 -8.16 10.56
C LEU A 66 -3.33 -7.79 9.90
N SER A 67 -4.08 -6.93 10.59
CA SER A 67 -5.45 -6.54 10.23
C SER A 67 -5.49 -5.21 9.49
N SER A 68 -4.52 -4.33 9.75
CA SER A 68 -4.41 -3.00 9.16
C SER A 68 -2.97 -2.73 8.76
N LEU A 69 -2.76 -2.43 7.49
CA LEU A 69 -1.45 -2.07 6.94
C LEU A 69 -1.56 -0.70 6.26
N THR A 70 -0.67 0.21 6.65
CA THR A 70 -0.47 1.50 6.00
C THR A 70 0.98 1.65 5.59
N ILE A 71 1.24 1.86 4.30
CA ILE A 71 2.58 2.13 3.77
C ILE A 71 2.59 3.49 3.09
N TYR A 72 3.56 4.29 3.47
CA TYR A 72 3.94 5.54 2.81
C TYR A 72 5.28 5.34 2.12
N SER A 73 5.43 5.84 0.91
CA SER A 73 6.73 5.86 0.24
C SER A 73 6.86 7.06 -0.70
N ASN A 74 8.03 7.69 -0.65
CA ASN A 74 8.39 8.81 -1.52
C ASN A 74 9.11 8.35 -2.80
N THR A 75 9.39 7.04 -2.95
CA THR A 75 10.03 6.51 -4.16
C THR A 75 9.17 5.43 -4.82
N ALA A 76 9.53 5.08 -6.05
CA ALA A 76 8.85 4.04 -6.79
C ALA A 76 9.17 2.64 -6.24
N LEU A 77 8.26 1.69 -6.48
CA LEU A 77 8.48 0.27 -6.27
C LEU A 77 9.74 -0.20 -7.02
N GLN A 78 10.57 -1.01 -6.38
CA GLN A 78 11.83 -1.52 -6.93
C GLN A 78 11.60 -2.77 -7.81
N GLY A 79 10.62 -2.69 -8.71
CA GLY A 79 10.22 -3.81 -9.55
C GLY A 79 8.70 -3.92 -9.69
N ARG A 80 8.24 -5.04 -10.25
CA ARG A 80 6.84 -5.45 -10.15
C ARG A 80 6.64 -6.13 -8.81
N ILE A 81 5.58 -5.73 -8.10
CA ILE A 81 5.19 -6.27 -6.82
C ILE A 81 3.90 -7.06 -7.01
N ILE A 82 3.92 -8.32 -6.61
CA ILE A 82 2.75 -9.19 -6.56
C ILE A 82 2.35 -9.33 -5.10
N ILE A 83 1.16 -8.86 -4.76
CA ILE A 83 0.59 -9.01 -3.43
C ILE A 83 -0.06 -10.39 -3.34
N SER A 84 0.52 -11.24 -2.50
CA SER A 84 0.02 -12.57 -2.13
C SER A 84 -0.10 -12.66 -0.60
N GLY A 85 -0.98 -13.53 -0.10
CA GLY A 85 -1.23 -13.68 1.34
C GLY A 85 -2.13 -12.59 1.93
N PHE A 86 -1.78 -12.05 3.11
CA PHE A 86 -2.56 -11.06 3.87
C PHE A 86 -3.96 -11.54 4.28
N HIS A 87 -4.08 -12.81 4.69
CA HIS A 87 -5.37 -13.46 4.97
C HIS A 87 -6.14 -12.87 6.18
N SER A 88 -5.48 -12.09 7.03
CA SER A 88 -6.09 -11.38 8.16
C SER A 88 -6.41 -9.90 7.87
N THR A 89 -5.88 -9.34 6.79
CA THR A 89 -5.93 -7.90 6.54
C THR A 89 -7.32 -7.45 6.08
N LYS A 90 -7.84 -6.45 6.78
CA LYS A 90 -9.13 -5.79 6.53
C LYS A 90 -8.98 -4.37 5.98
N PHE A 91 -7.86 -3.71 6.29
CA PHE A 91 -7.54 -2.36 5.84
C PHE A 91 -6.17 -2.37 5.18
N PHE A 92 -6.12 -1.98 3.91
CA PHE A 92 -4.88 -1.85 3.15
C PHE A 92 -4.79 -0.45 2.57
N LYS A 93 -3.82 0.32 3.08
CA LYS A 93 -3.58 1.70 2.68
C LYS A 93 -2.20 1.82 2.07
N PHE A 94 -2.12 2.28 0.83
CA PHE A 94 -0.88 2.37 0.07
C PHE A 94 -0.75 3.79 -0.50
N TYR A 95 -0.04 4.63 0.24
CA TYR A 95 0.24 6.02 -0.10
C TYR A 95 1.59 6.12 -0.81
N CYS A 96 1.65 5.44 -1.93
CA CYS A 96 2.72 5.43 -2.92
C CYS A 96 2.05 5.06 -4.25
N ASN A 97 2.64 5.45 -5.38
CA ASN A 97 2.08 5.11 -6.67
C ASN A 97 2.07 3.57 -6.87
N PRO A 98 0.90 2.91 -6.99
CA PRO A 98 0.78 1.47 -7.18
C PRO A 98 1.13 1.04 -8.61
N ALA A 99 1.66 1.94 -9.44
CA ALA A 99 2.23 1.57 -10.73
C ALA A 99 3.23 0.42 -10.50
N ARG A 100 2.95 -0.75 -11.09
CA ARG A 100 3.65 -2.04 -10.91
C ARG A 100 3.28 -2.91 -9.69
N LEU A 101 2.26 -2.54 -8.91
CA LEU A 101 1.65 -3.41 -7.89
C LEU A 101 0.43 -4.12 -8.49
N THR A 102 0.34 -5.44 -8.30
CA THR A 102 -0.81 -6.25 -8.71
C THR A 102 -1.23 -7.20 -7.60
N PHE A 103 -2.53 -7.38 -7.40
CA PHE A 103 -3.06 -8.39 -6.49
C PHE A 103 -3.12 -9.77 -7.16
N ASP A 104 -2.65 -10.80 -6.46
CA ASP A 104 -2.78 -12.19 -6.89
C ASP A 104 -4.15 -12.77 -6.48
N ALA A 105 -4.58 -13.81 -7.20
CA ALA A 105 -5.78 -14.55 -6.85
C ALA A 105 -5.62 -15.21 -5.47
N GLY A 106 -6.55 -14.93 -4.55
CA GLY A 106 -6.50 -15.46 -3.19
C GLY A 106 -5.70 -14.60 -2.20
N SER A 107 -5.15 -13.46 -2.63
CA SER A 107 -4.64 -12.43 -1.73
C SER A 107 -5.78 -11.67 -1.06
N LEU A 108 -5.52 -11.11 0.14
CA LEU A 108 -6.38 -10.10 0.77
C LEU A 108 -7.87 -10.51 0.89
N LEU A 109 -8.15 -11.80 1.11
CA LEU A 109 -9.51 -12.38 1.10
C LEU A 109 -10.51 -11.73 2.06
N LYS A 110 -10.02 -11.07 3.12
CA LYS A 110 -10.84 -10.38 4.13
C LYS A 110 -10.83 -8.86 3.97
N LEU A 111 -10.22 -8.32 2.93
CA LEU A 111 -10.04 -6.88 2.75
C LEU A 111 -11.38 -6.18 2.60
N GLU A 112 -11.70 -5.29 3.55
CA GLU A 112 -12.94 -4.52 3.58
C GLU A 112 -12.72 -3.09 3.05
N CYS A 113 -11.50 -2.57 3.15
CA CYS A 113 -11.16 -1.20 2.78
C CYS A 113 -9.82 -1.12 2.05
N LEU A 114 -9.84 -0.58 0.84
CA LEU A 114 -8.66 -0.24 0.05
C LEU A 114 -8.55 1.29 -0.06
N ASP A 115 -7.38 1.84 0.27
CA ASP A 115 -7.07 3.27 0.11
C ASP A 115 -5.72 3.45 -0.59
N VAL A 116 -5.72 4.05 -1.78
CA VAL A 116 -4.50 4.19 -2.58
C VAL A 116 -4.39 5.57 -3.23
N ILE A 117 -3.15 6.05 -3.37
CA ILE A 117 -2.82 7.20 -4.22
C ILE A 117 -2.25 6.69 -5.54
N MET A 118 -2.88 7.06 -6.64
CA MET A 118 -2.46 6.66 -7.98
C MET A 118 -2.04 7.89 -8.79
N ASN A 119 -0.79 7.92 -9.23
CA ASN A 119 -0.37 8.91 -10.24
C ASN A 119 -0.81 8.43 -11.62
N VAL A 120 -1.65 9.21 -12.28
CA VAL A 120 -2.32 8.84 -13.53
C VAL A 120 -1.30 8.62 -14.66
N PHE A 121 -0.37 9.55 -14.83
CA PHE A 121 0.65 9.49 -15.88
C PHE A 121 1.55 8.25 -15.72
N ASN A 122 2.11 8.08 -14.52
CA ASN A 122 3.03 6.99 -14.21
C ASN A 122 2.36 5.62 -14.26
N THR A 123 1.09 5.51 -13.87
CA THR A 123 0.34 4.25 -13.95
C THR A 123 0.12 3.86 -15.41
N LYS A 124 -0.35 4.78 -16.23
CA LYS A 124 -0.53 4.55 -17.67
C LYS A 124 0.79 4.19 -18.35
N SER A 125 1.87 4.93 -18.06
CA SER A 125 3.17 4.69 -18.69
C SER A 125 3.79 3.35 -18.27
N SER A 126 3.58 2.91 -17.03
CA SER A 126 4.17 1.66 -16.50
C SER A 126 3.36 0.41 -16.83
N ASN A 127 2.03 0.49 -16.75
CA ASN A 127 1.14 -0.68 -16.85
C ASN A 127 0.38 -0.74 -18.19
N GLY A 128 0.35 0.34 -18.97
CA GLY A 128 -0.48 0.46 -20.17
C GLY A 128 -2.00 0.51 -19.88
N SER A 129 -2.40 0.37 -18.61
CA SER A 129 -3.79 0.38 -18.15
C SER A 129 -3.87 0.87 -16.70
N PHE A 130 -5.08 1.13 -16.22
CA PHE A 130 -5.37 1.48 -14.83
C PHE A 130 -5.90 0.29 -14.03
N ASP A 131 -5.72 -0.93 -14.56
CA ASP A 131 -6.04 -2.16 -13.84
C ASP A 131 -4.83 -2.60 -13.02
N PHE A 132 -5.06 -2.86 -11.73
CA PHE A 132 -4.06 -3.31 -10.77
C PHE A 132 -4.52 -4.57 -10.02
N GLY A 133 -5.47 -5.33 -10.59
CA GLY A 133 -5.91 -6.62 -10.04
C GLY A 133 -7.03 -6.50 -9.01
N ILE A 134 -7.78 -5.40 -9.01
CA ILE A 134 -8.83 -5.16 -8.00
C ILE A 134 -9.93 -6.24 -8.02
N GLN A 135 -10.14 -6.91 -9.16
CA GLN A 135 -11.11 -8.00 -9.37
C GLN A 135 -10.95 -9.18 -8.41
N TYR A 136 -9.77 -9.38 -7.83
CA TYR A 136 -9.52 -10.46 -6.88
C TYR A 136 -9.95 -10.11 -5.44
N LEU A 137 -10.30 -8.85 -5.17
CA LEU A 137 -10.61 -8.33 -3.83
C LEU A 137 -12.12 -8.39 -3.55
N THR A 138 -12.63 -9.61 -3.32
CA THR A 138 -14.07 -9.89 -3.30
C THR A 138 -14.83 -9.42 -2.06
N ASN A 139 -14.15 -9.05 -0.97
CA ASN A 139 -14.80 -8.65 0.30
C ASN A 139 -14.81 -7.13 0.53
N LEU A 140 -14.46 -6.35 -0.49
CA LEU A 140 -14.38 -4.89 -0.39
C LEU A 140 -15.76 -4.29 -0.06
N ARG A 141 -15.73 -3.29 0.82
CA ARG A 141 -16.88 -2.44 1.19
C ARG A 141 -16.65 -1.00 0.79
N ASN A 142 -15.41 -0.53 0.92
CA ASN A 142 -15.01 0.82 0.56
C ASN A 142 -13.72 0.80 -0.26
N VAL A 143 -13.72 1.60 -1.32
CA VAL A 143 -12.55 1.86 -2.16
C VAL A 143 -12.32 3.36 -2.18
N TYR A 144 -11.15 3.79 -1.76
CA TYR A 144 -10.69 5.17 -1.82
C TYR A 144 -9.52 5.23 -2.80
N ILE A 145 -9.68 6.03 -3.85
CA ILE A 145 -8.60 6.26 -4.83
C ILE A 145 -8.44 7.76 -5.00
N GLN A 146 -7.26 8.23 -4.62
CA GLN A 146 -6.82 9.60 -4.81
C GLN A 146 -5.94 9.66 -6.06
N LEU A 147 -6.35 10.45 -7.05
CA LEU A 147 -5.67 10.57 -8.34
C LEU A 147 -4.71 11.76 -8.32
N ASP A 148 -3.40 11.48 -8.37
CA ASP A 148 -2.41 12.49 -8.67
C ASP A 148 -2.35 12.73 -10.18
N CYS A 149 -2.72 13.95 -10.57
CA CYS A 149 -2.86 14.37 -11.96
C CYS A 149 -1.55 14.96 -12.53
N ASN A 150 -0.46 15.00 -11.74
CA ASN A 150 0.84 15.49 -12.19
C ASN A 150 1.30 14.77 -13.46
N GLY A 151 1.55 15.56 -14.52
CA GLY A 151 2.02 15.05 -15.82
C GLY A 151 0.93 14.40 -16.68
N SER A 152 -0.31 14.32 -16.21
CA SER A 152 -1.43 13.73 -16.96
C SER A 152 -2.30 14.79 -17.63
N THR A 153 -2.86 14.44 -18.78
CA THR A 153 -3.89 15.23 -19.47
C THR A 153 -5.26 15.02 -18.84
N GLY A 154 -6.20 15.95 -19.06
CA GLY A 154 -7.60 15.77 -18.63
C GLY A 154 -8.25 14.50 -19.21
N GLY A 155 -7.93 14.15 -20.46
CA GLY A 155 -8.42 12.92 -21.08
C GLY A 155 -7.88 11.65 -20.40
N GLU A 156 -6.63 11.65 -19.96
CA GLU A 156 -6.04 10.53 -19.20
C GLU A 156 -6.67 10.38 -17.82
N LEU A 157 -6.95 11.51 -17.15
CA LEU A 157 -7.65 11.51 -15.88
C LEU A 157 -9.06 10.90 -16.01
N GLU A 158 -9.83 11.30 -17.02
CA GLU A 158 -11.17 10.75 -17.24
C GLU A 158 -11.12 9.28 -17.65
N ALA A 159 -10.14 8.88 -18.46
CA ALA A 159 -9.90 7.47 -18.78
C ALA A 159 -9.58 6.64 -17.53
N ALA A 160 -8.76 7.17 -16.61
CA ALA A 160 -8.46 6.52 -15.34
C ALA A 160 -9.72 6.35 -14.48
N LYS A 161 -10.49 7.42 -14.27
CA LYS A 161 -11.75 7.38 -13.52
C LYS A 161 -12.74 6.36 -14.11
N ALA A 162 -12.89 6.36 -15.43
CA ALA A 162 -13.79 5.44 -16.13
C ALA A 162 -13.35 3.98 -15.98
N SER A 163 -12.05 3.71 -16.14
CA SER A 163 -11.48 2.37 -15.96
C SER A 163 -11.67 1.86 -14.53
N ILE A 164 -11.31 2.67 -13.53
CA ILE A 164 -11.44 2.33 -12.11
C ILE A 164 -12.91 2.06 -11.77
N LYS A 165 -13.81 2.95 -12.18
CA LYS A 165 -15.25 2.80 -11.94
C LYS A 165 -15.79 1.51 -12.56
N SER A 166 -15.36 1.19 -13.79
CA SER A 166 -15.73 -0.05 -14.48
C SER A 166 -15.27 -1.28 -13.72
N SER A 167 -14.02 -1.32 -13.25
CA SER A 167 -13.49 -2.45 -12.48
C SER A 167 -14.19 -2.61 -11.13
N VAL A 168 -14.43 -1.52 -10.41
CA VAL A 168 -15.10 -1.56 -9.10
C VAL A 168 -16.56 -2.01 -9.23
N ASN A 169 -17.28 -1.56 -10.26
CA ASN A 169 -18.67 -1.96 -10.49
C ASN A 169 -18.85 -3.45 -10.78
N LYS A 170 -17.79 -4.14 -11.23
CA LYS A 170 -17.81 -5.59 -11.47
C LYS A 170 -17.56 -6.41 -10.20
N LEU A 171 -17.16 -5.77 -9.10
CA LEU A 171 -16.87 -6.48 -7.86
C LEU A 171 -18.15 -7.00 -7.20
N PRO A 172 -18.08 -8.19 -6.59
CA PRO A 172 -19.15 -8.65 -5.72
C PRO A 172 -19.33 -7.67 -4.55
N GLY A 173 -20.56 -7.51 -4.06
CA GLY A 173 -20.87 -6.62 -2.93
C GLY A 173 -20.98 -5.13 -3.28
N GLN A 174 -20.65 -4.72 -4.52
CA GLN A 174 -20.78 -3.33 -5.01
C GLN A 174 -20.20 -2.30 -4.02
N PRO A 175 -18.88 -2.35 -3.74
CA PRO A 175 -18.27 -1.47 -2.75
C PRO A 175 -18.45 0.00 -3.11
N LYS A 176 -18.52 0.84 -2.08
CA LYS A 176 -18.58 2.29 -2.25
C LYS A 176 -17.25 2.80 -2.80
N LEU A 177 -17.29 3.34 -4.01
CA LEU A 177 -16.16 4.01 -4.65
C LEU A 177 -16.13 5.49 -4.26
N ASN A 178 -15.00 5.93 -3.71
CA ASN A 178 -14.70 7.32 -3.40
C ASN A 178 -13.50 7.73 -4.25
N LEU A 179 -13.76 8.53 -5.29
CA LEU A 179 -12.73 9.08 -6.16
C LEU A 179 -12.53 10.55 -5.86
N SER A 180 -11.28 10.96 -5.70
CA SER A 180 -10.90 12.36 -5.61
C SER A 180 -9.61 12.61 -6.37
N THR A 181 -9.35 13.86 -6.71
CA THR A 181 -8.04 14.31 -7.20
C THR A 181 -7.20 14.78 -6.01
N LEU A 182 -5.90 14.50 -6.04
CA LEU A 182 -4.99 14.94 -4.99
C LEU A 182 -4.84 16.48 -5.04
N ASN A 183 -5.34 17.17 -4.01
CA ASN A 183 -5.19 18.62 -3.90
C ASN A 183 -3.73 19.01 -3.66
N GLU A 184 -3.27 20.14 -4.20
CA GLU A 184 -1.89 20.63 -4.04
C GLU A 184 -1.47 20.79 -2.57
N ASN A 185 -2.39 21.19 -1.69
CA ASN A 185 -2.13 21.33 -0.25
C ASN A 185 -1.86 20.00 0.48
N ILE A 186 -2.29 18.86 -0.09
CA ILE A 186 -1.99 17.52 0.44
C ILE A 186 -0.65 17.02 -0.13
N LYS A 187 -0.26 17.46 -1.34
CA LYS A 187 1.09 17.21 -1.88
C LYS A 187 2.16 17.73 -0.92
N ASP A 188 1.92 18.84 -0.24
CA ASP A 188 2.82 19.34 0.81
C ASP A 188 2.99 18.40 2.00
N GLN A 189 2.03 17.53 2.35
CA GLN A 189 2.29 16.51 3.39
C GLN A 189 3.16 15.36 2.86
N TYR A 190 3.11 15.09 1.55
CA TYR A 190 4.00 14.15 0.86
C TYR A 190 5.37 14.79 0.53
N GLN A 191 5.43 16.12 0.33
CA GLN A 191 6.61 16.89 -0.06
C GLN A 191 7.31 17.59 1.12
N LYS A 192 6.68 17.77 2.28
CA LYS A 192 7.35 18.23 3.53
C LYS A 192 8.35 17.21 4.07
N CYS A 193 8.48 16.06 3.42
CA CYS A 193 9.58 15.12 3.58
C CYS A 193 10.81 15.45 2.70
N HIS A 194 10.84 16.59 1.99
CA HIS A 194 11.96 17.05 1.17
C HIS A 194 12.72 18.27 1.73
N LEU A 195 12.51 18.62 3.01
CA LEU A 195 13.32 19.61 3.71
C LEU A 195 13.79 19.06 5.06
#